data_AF-A0A1F5YXU3-F1
#
_entry.id   AF-A0A1F5YXU3-F1
#
_cell.length_a   1.000
_cell.length_b   1.000
_cell.length_c   1.000
_cell.angle_alpha   90.00
_cell.angle_beta   90.00
_cell.angle_gamma   90.00
#
_symmetry.space_group_name_H-M   'P 1'
#
loop_
_entity.id
_entity.type
_entity.pdbx_description
1 polymer ?
#
loop_
_entity_poly.entity_id
_entity_poly.type
_entity_poly.pdbx_seq_one_letter_code
_entity_poly.pdbx_strand_id
1 'polypeptide(L)'
;MHCQLIRAGEIEAIIGDGAGHNVRPGIWAMSSIHHHFSIMKNMSSGMLSGEFRGKANTVLEYIDDSTSALKREPTGDYPARSRLVFRARSPYYLDTELTVRDSVDFIATRPKEGNERQVAYNCYVNSPEDIRIHFLSGGQWERFVPAVHAGPGSSIAPSYLKDSELEVWPVNDDPRFHWYKRNEKRFDEPFYYGRFGKMVLILVFDKPRWIRFYLSPEGGGASLIPGQTSPAWDFEWLIPRKDYQINRDYLFRTCLVYKQFESDEDVLREVRKVQQDLSYETVAQMKGN
;
A
#
# COMPACT_ATOMS: atom_id res chain seq x y z
N MET A 1 0.36 -0.97 -24.54
CA MET A 1 0.52 -0.11 -23.36
C MET A 1 -0.63 0.87 -23.33
N HIS A 2 -1.50 0.78 -22.32
CA HIS A 2 -2.56 1.76 -22.12
C HIS A 2 -2.39 2.41 -20.75
N CYS A 3 -2.61 3.73 -20.71
CA CYS A 3 -2.67 4.49 -19.48
C CYS A 3 -3.78 5.53 -19.54
N GLN A 4 -4.17 6.01 -18.37
CA GLN A 4 -5.15 7.06 -18.20
C GLN A 4 -4.63 8.08 -17.20
N LEU A 5 -4.69 9.36 -17.56
CA LEU A 5 -4.56 10.46 -16.62
C LEU A 5 -5.90 10.66 -15.91
N ILE A 6 -5.91 10.54 -14.59
CA ILE A 6 -7.02 10.94 -13.74
C ILE A 6 -6.64 12.17 -12.93
N ARG A 7 -7.58 13.07 -12.68
CA ARG A 7 -7.31 14.32 -11.97
C ARG A 7 -8.49 14.79 -11.14
N ALA A 8 -8.19 15.43 -10.02
CA ALA A 8 -9.17 16.16 -9.22
C ALA A 8 -8.46 17.18 -8.32
N GLY A 9 -8.97 18.41 -8.30
CA GLY A 9 -8.44 19.48 -7.47
C GLY A 9 -6.97 19.76 -7.76
N GLU A 10 -6.13 19.49 -6.77
CA GLU A 10 -4.71 19.77 -6.73
C GLU A 10 -3.85 18.62 -7.26
N ILE A 11 -4.40 17.42 -7.44
CA ILE A 11 -3.62 16.24 -7.83
C ILE A 11 -4.00 15.70 -9.21
N GLU A 12 -3.01 15.06 -9.82
CA GLU A 12 -3.18 14.24 -11.01
C GLU A 12 -2.38 12.94 -10.86
N ALA A 13 -2.87 11.87 -11.47
CA ALA A 13 -2.21 10.57 -11.45
C ALA A 13 -2.34 9.86 -12.80
N ILE A 14 -1.29 9.14 -13.19
CA ILE A 14 -1.31 8.28 -14.38
C ILE A 14 -1.46 6.84 -13.92
N ILE A 15 -2.55 6.20 -14.32
CA ILE A 15 -2.80 4.78 -14.07
C ILE A 15 -2.51 3.99 -15.34
N GLY A 16 -1.78 2.88 -15.24
CA GLY A 16 -1.44 2.08 -16.42
C GLY A 16 -1.61 0.58 -16.22
N ASP A 17 -1.82 -0.11 -17.34
CA ASP A 17 -2.09 -1.55 -17.42
C ASP A 17 -0.83 -2.44 -17.36
N GLY A 18 0.36 -1.84 -17.38
CA GLY A 18 1.63 -2.56 -17.43
C GLY A 18 1.87 -3.32 -18.74
N ALA A 19 1.13 -3.05 -19.82
CA ALA A 19 1.32 -3.72 -21.10
C ALA A 19 2.55 -3.18 -21.85
N GLY A 20 3.74 -3.67 -21.51
CA GLY A 20 5.02 -3.37 -22.17
C GLY A 20 6.21 -3.89 -21.36
N HIS A 21 7.40 -3.99 -21.98
CA HIS A 21 8.61 -4.39 -21.26
C HIS A 21 8.93 -3.38 -20.14
N ASN A 22 9.17 -3.88 -18.92
CA ASN A 22 9.63 -3.15 -17.73
C ASN A 22 8.63 -2.26 -16.96
N VAL A 23 7.36 -2.13 -17.35
CA VAL A 23 6.38 -1.33 -16.58
C VAL A 23 5.32 -2.25 -15.95
N ARG A 24 4.97 -2.01 -14.68
CA ARG A 24 3.96 -2.83 -13.97
C ARG A 24 2.60 -2.15 -13.95
N PRO A 25 1.49 -2.87 -13.74
CA PRO A 25 0.18 -2.23 -13.63
C PRO A 25 0.03 -1.48 -12.30
N GLY A 26 -0.58 -0.30 -12.32
CA GLY A 26 -0.84 0.50 -11.11
C GLY A 26 -0.70 2.01 -11.35
N ILE A 27 -0.32 2.75 -10.31
CA ILE A 27 -0.04 4.19 -10.36
C ILE A 27 1.38 4.41 -10.90
N TRP A 28 1.52 4.92 -12.12
CA TRP A 28 2.81 5.23 -12.73
C TRP A 28 3.37 6.57 -12.30
N ALA A 29 2.51 7.57 -12.18
CA ALA A 29 2.86 8.91 -11.75
C ALA A 29 1.78 9.47 -10.85
N MET A 30 2.17 10.31 -9.89
CA MET A 30 1.25 11.13 -9.12
C MET A 30 1.95 12.43 -8.74
N SER A 31 1.33 13.57 -9.04
CA SER A 31 1.86 14.92 -8.82
C SER A 31 0.79 15.81 -8.18
N SER A 32 1.22 16.98 -7.72
CA SER A 32 0.34 18.02 -7.19
C SER A 32 0.68 19.36 -7.85
N ILE A 33 -0.26 20.29 -7.91
CA ILE A 33 0.02 21.69 -8.30
C ILE A 33 1.05 22.36 -7.38
N HIS A 34 1.23 21.84 -6.17
CA HIS A 34 2.24 22.31 -5.20
C HIS A 34 3.57 21.55 -5.32
N HIS A 35 3.62 20.48 -6.12
CA HIS A 35 4.81 19.68 -6.38
C HIS A 35 4.69 18.92 -7.71
N HIS A 36 5.28 19.50 -8.76
CA HIS A 36 5.06 19.06 -10.15
C HIS A 36 5.84 17.81 -10.54
N PHE A 37 6.79 17.37 -9.70
CA PHE A 37 7.49 16.11 -9.91
C PHE A 37 6.67 14.95 -9.35
N SER A 38 6.67 13.83 -10.07
CA SER A 38 6.01 12.61 -9.61
C SER A 38 6.64 12.12 -8.30
N ILE A 39 5.81 11.91 -7.28
CA ILE A 39 6.20 11.21 -6.05
C ILE A 39 6.40 9.70 -6.29
N MET A 40 5.84 9.19 -7.38
CA MET A 40 5.86 7.78 -7.76
C MET A 40 7.08 7.45 -8.63
N LYS A 41 7.75 6.32 -8.37
CA LYS A 41 8.89 5.88 -9.18
C LYS A 41 8.42 5.32 -10.53
N ASN A 42 8.79 6.02 -11.61
CA ASN A 42 8.27 5.75 -12.95
C ASN A 42 8.69 4.40 -13.57
N MET A 43 9.75 3.73 -13.10
CA MET A 43 10.31 2.53 -13.76
C MET A 43 9.65 1.20 -13.37
N SER A 44 8.73 1.18 -12.40
CA SER A 44 8.18 -0.08 -11.87
C SER A 44 6.70 -0.01 -11.50
N SER A 45 5.98 1.06 -11.88
CA SER A 45 4.75 1.55 -11.24
C SER A 45 5.03 1.98 -9.80
N GLY A 46 4.84 3.26 -9.48
CA GLY A 46 5.09 3.79 -8.16
C GLY A 46 4.23 3.16 -7.09
N MET A 47 2.95 2.87 -7.35
CA MET A 47 2.16 2.01 -6.46
C MET A 47 1.49 0.88 -7.25
N LEU A 48 1.55 -0.35 -6.75
CA LEU A 48 0.85 -1.49 -7.35
C LEU A 48 0.47 -2.57 -6.33
N SER A 49 -0.52 -3.38 -6.67
CA SER A 49 -0.88 -4.58 -5.91
C SER A 49 -0.26 -5.84 -6.53
N GLY A 50 0.15 -6.79 -5.68
CA GLY A 50 0.63 -8.11 -6.06
C GLY A 50 -0.36 -8.91 -6.91
N GLU A 51 -1.64 -8.55 -6.86
CA GLU A 51 -2.72 -9.13 -7.68
C GLU A 51 -2.55 -8.84 -9.19
N PHE A 52 -1.76 -7.82 -9.54
CA PHE A 52 -1.50 -7.40 -10.91
C PHE A 52 -0.02 -7.54 -11.28
N ARG A 53 0.88 -7.55 -10.30
CA ARG A 53 2.33 -7.60 -10.49
C ARG A 53 2.78 -8.82 -11.31
N GLY A 54 3.25 -8.57 -12.54
CA GLY A 54 3.76 -9.63 -13.42
C GLY A 54 2.69 -10.67 -13.81
N LYS A 55 1.41 -10.30 -13.73
CA LYS A 55 0.29 -11.18 -14.07
C LYS A 55 -0.24 -10.83 -15.46
N ALA A 56 -0.48 -11.86 -16.27
CA ALA A 56 -1.08 -11.72 -17.59
C ALA A 56 -2.52 -11.19 -17.51
N ASN A 57 -3.03 -10.69 -18.64
CA ASN A 57 -4.42 -10.28 -18.85
C ASN A 57 -4.92 -9.16 -17.93
N THR A 58 -4.01 -8.28 -17.48
CA THR A 58 -4.43 -7.03 -16.85
C THR A 58 -5.01 -6.09 -17.90
N VAL A 59 -6.19 -5.55 -17.64
CA VAL A 59 -6.89 -4.62 -18.53
C VAL A 59 -7.17 -3.33 -17.77
N LEU A 60 -6.81 -2.20 -18.37
CA LEU A 60 -7.23 -0.88 -17.93
C LEU A 60 -8.62 -0.56 -18.49
N GLU A 61 -9.51 -0.12 -17.61
CA GLU A 61 -10.82 0.41 -17.96
C GLU A 61 -10.86 1.90 -17.65
N TYR A 62 -11.22 2.68 -18.68
CA TYR A 62 -11.62 4.08 -18.51
C TYR A 62 -13.04 4.13 -17.94
N ILE A 63 -13.23 4.86 -16.84
CA ILE A 63 -14.54 5.10 -16.25
C ILE A 63 -14.95 6.55 -16.51
N ASP A 64 -14.13 7.51 -16.05
CA ASP A 64 -14.30 8.95 -16.28
C ASP A 64 -12.97 9.70 -16.07
N ASP A 65 -12.94 11.02 -16.22
CA ASP A 65 -11.71 11.83 -16.11
C ASP A 65 -11.08 11.88 -14.71
N SER A 66 -11.76 11.37 -13.69
CA SER A 66 -11.28 11.26 -12.31
C SER A 66 -11.14 9.81 -11.86
N THR A 67 -11.60 8.84 -12.65
CA THR A 67 -11.72 7.43 -12.24
C THR A 67 -11.20 6.48 -13.31
N SER A 68 -10.40 5.52 -12.87
CA SER A 68 -9.94 4.40 -13.71
C SER A 68 -9.98 3.10 -12.91
N ALA A 69 -9.97 1.96 -13.60
CA ALA A 69 -9.88 0.67 -12.96
C ALA A 69 -8.93 -0.27 -13.70
N LEU A 70 -8.20 -1.07 -12.93
CA LEU A 70 -7.52 -2.26 -13.43
C LEU A 70 -8.36 -3.49 -13.11
N LYS A 71 -8.56 -4.36 -14.09
CA LYS A 71 -9.21 -5.66 -13.88
C LYS A 71 -8.35 -6.80 -14.39
N ARG A 72 -8.52 -7.95 -13.76
CA ARG A 72 -7.91 -9.21 -14.18
C ARG A 72 -8.85 -10.37 -13.88
N GLU A 73 -9.05 -11.23 -14.88
CA GLU A 73 -9.75 -12.50 -14.69
C GLU A 73 -8.82 -13.60 -14.19
N PRO A 74 -9.35 -14.65 -13.53
CA PRO A 74 -8.56 -15.81 -13.13
C PRO A 74 -7.88 -16.47 -14.33
N THR A 75 -6.68 -16.99 -14.09
CA THR A 75 -5.95 -17.84 -15.06
C THR A 75 -5.59 -19.16 -14.38
N GLY A 76 -5.14 -20.16 -15.14
CA GLY A 76 -4.69 -21.43 -14.57
C GLY A 76 -3.61 -21.27 -13.50
N ASP A 77 -2.62 -20.40 -13.76
CA ASP A 77 -1.49 -20.17 -12.86
C ASP A 77 -1.81 -19.21 -11.69
N TYR A 78 -2.86 -18.41 -11.84
CA TYR A 78 -3.29 -17.46 -10.81
C TYR A 78 -4.83 -17.40 -10.73
N PRO A 79 -5.44 -18.28 -9.92
CA PRO A 79 -6.89 -18.50 -9.86
C PRO A 79 -7.61 -17.49 -8.95
N ALA A 80 -7.26 -16.20 -9.09
CA ALA A 80 -7.91 -15.10 -8.41
C ALA A 80 -8.46 -14.11 -9.45
N ARG A 81 -9.67 -13.60 -9.23
CA ARG A 81 -10.20 -12.43 -9.93
C ARG A 81 -9.88 -11.20 -9.10
N SER A 82 -9.41 -10.14 -9.74
CA SER A 82 -9.06 -8.91 -9.02
C SER A 82 -9.53 -7.67 -9.79
N ARG A 83 -10.06 -6.68 -9.08
CA ARG A 83 -10.41 -5.36 -9.61
C ARG A 83 -9.88 -4.29 -8.67
N LEU A 84 -9.10 -3.35 -9.18
CA LEU A 84 -8.54 -2.22 -8.44
C LEU A 84 -9.00 -0.91 -9.07
N VAL A 85 -9.86 -0.18 -8.36
CA VAL A 85 -10.38 1.12 -8.81
C VAL A 85 -9.55 2.24 -8.18
N PHE A 86 -9.26 3.27 -8.96
CA PHE A 86 -8.59 4.51 -8.54
C PHE A 86 -9.53 5.69 -8.78
N ARG A 87 -9.74 6.53 -7.77
CA ARG A 87 -10.61 7.73 -7.85
C ARG A 87 -9.86 8.94 -7.32
N ALA A 88 -9.53 9.89 -8.20
CA ALA A 88 -9.03 11.19 -7.81
C ALA A 88 -10.20 12.01 -7.24
N ARG A 89 -10.02 12.58 -6.06
CA ARG A 89 -11.04 13.36 -5.35
C ARG A 89 -10.44 14.62 -4.76
N SER A 90 -11.10 15.75 -5.00
CA SER A 90 -10.65 17.06 -4.50
C SER A 90 -10.60 17.11 -2.97
N PRO A 91 -9.71 17.93 -2.39
CA PRO A 91 -8.66 18.69 -3.08
C PRO A 91 -7.46 17.84 -3.48
N TYR A 92 -7.08 16.80 -2.74
CA TYR A 92 -5.79 16.12 -2.91
C TYR A 92 -5.80 14.63 -2.56
N TYR A 93 -6.94 13.97 -2.73
CA TYR A 93 -7.14 12.57 -2.36
C TYR A 93 -7.12 11.66 -3.58
N LEU A 94 -6.47 10.51 -3.45
CA LEU A 94 -6.59 9.41 -4.40
C LEU A 94 -7.09 8.17 -3.65
N ASP A 95 -8.36 7.85 -3.83
CA ASP A 95 -8.98 6.68 -3.22
C ASP A 95 -8.69 5.44 -4.08
N THR A 96 -8.39 4.33 -3.41
CA THR A 96 -8.20 3.03 -4.04
C THR A 96 -9.11 1.98 -3.43
N GLU A 97 -9.63 1.11 -4.27
CA GLU A 97 -10.57 0.06 -3.88
C GLU A 97 -10.20 -1.23 -4.60
N LEU A 98 -9.65 -2.19 -3.85
CA LEU A 98 -9.33 -3.52 -4.34
C LEU A 98 -10.43 -4.50 -3.95
N THR A 99 -10.97 -5.19 -4.94
CA THR A 99 -11.76 -6.40 -4.74
C THR A 99 -10.97 -7.60 -5.23
N VAL A 100 -10.87 -8.64 -4.40
CA VAL A 100 -10.26 -9.93 -4.75
C VAL A 100 -11.26 -11.06 -4.50
N ARG A 101 -11.33 -12.02 -5.42
CA ARG A 101 -12.08 -13.26 -5.27
C ARG A 101 -11.25 -14.43 -5.75
N ASP A 102 -10.93 -15.34 -4.83
CA ASP A 102 -10.21 -16.56 -5.15
C ASP A 102 -11.20 -17.68 -5.52
N SER A 103 -10.99 -18.36 -6.65
CA SER A 103 -11.88 -19.44 -7.11
C SER A 103 -11.50 -20.81 -6.54
N VAL A 104 -10.33 -20.90 -5.90
CA VAL A 104 -9.80 -22.09 -5.22
C VAL A 104 -9.30 -21.69 -3.84
N ASP A 105 -8.91 -22.68 -3.04
CA ASP A 105 -8.21 -22.40 -1.77
C ASP A 105 -6.80 -21.87 -2.05
N PHE A 106 -6.70 -20.55 -2.25
CA PHE A 106 -5.48 -19.86 -2.63
C PHE A 106 -4.36 -20.03 -1.60
N ILE A 107 -4.72 -20.05 -0.32
CA ILE A 107 -3.79 -20.30 0.80
C ILE A 107 -3.20 -21.72 0.67
N ALA A 108 -4.03 -22.73 0.44
CA ALA A 108 -3.56 -24.11 0.29
C ALA A 108 -2.65 -24.33 -0.93
N THR A 109 -2.79 -23.52 -1.98
CA THR A 109 -1.87 -23.56 -3.14
C THR A 109 -0.50 -22.95 -2.87
N ARG A 110 -0.32 -22.24 -1.75
CA ARG A 110 0.91 -21.50 -1.39
C ARG A 110 1.32 -21.74 0.08
N PRO A 111 1.54 -22.98 0.51
CA PRO A 111 1.82 -23.30 1.91
C PRO A 111 3.13 -22.68 2.45
N LYS A 112 4.02 -22.21 1.56
CA LYS A 112 5.26 -21.50 1.94
C LYS A 112 5.02 -20.02 2.28
N GLU A 113 3.87 -19.48 1.91
CA GLU A 113 3.47 -18.08 2.14
C GLU A 113 2.53 -17.98 3.36
N GLY A 114 2.69 -18.86 4.34
CA GLY A 114 1.93 -18.83 5.60
C GLY A 114 0.52 -19.41 5.51
N ASN A 115 -0.33 -19.02 6.46
CA ASN A 115 -1.69 -19.55 6.61
C ASN A 115 -2.76 -18.46 6.39
N GLU A 116 -2.36 -17.33 5.83
CA GLU A 116 -3.20 -16.18 5.57
C GLU A 116 -3.23 -15.94 4.07
N ARG A 117 -4.35 -15.41 3.56
CA ARG A 117 -4.36 -14.89 2.20
C ARG A 117 -3.75 -13.49 2.25
N GLN A 118 -2.55 -13.38 1.69
CA GLN A 118 -1.77 -12.15 1.70
C GLN A 118 -1.93 -11.37 0.41
N VAL A 119 -2.12 -10.06 0.52
CA VAL A 119 -2.22 -9.14 -0.60
C VAL A 119 -1.20 -8.03 -0.38
N ALA A 120 -0.04 -8.18 -1.00
CA ALA A 120 1.03 -7.20 -0.91
C ALA A 120 0.78 -5.98 -1.82
N TYR A 121 1.17 -4.81 -1.33
CA TYR A 121 1.25 -3.58 -2.10
C TYR A 121 2.68 -3.06 -2.08
N ASN A 122 3.18 -2.73 -3.27
CA ASN A 122 4.46 -2.04 -3.40
C ASN A 122 4.21 -0.56 -3.64
N CYS A 123 4.88 0.33 -2.91
CA CYS A 123 4.83 1.78 -3.09
C CYS A 123 6.25 2.36 -3.23
N TYR A 124 6.81 2.30 -4.43
CA TYR A 124 8.11 2.87 -4.77
C TYR A 124 8.04 4.40 -4.88
N VAL A 125 8.73 5.07 -3.97
CA VAL A 125 8.74 6.54 -3.88
C VAL A 125 9.96 7.11 -4.59
N ASN A 126 9.76 8.14 -5.38
CA ASN A 126 10.77 8.68 -6.26
C ASN A 126 11.73 9.64 -5.56
N SER A 127 12.80 9.10 -4.97
CA SER A 127 13.95 9.91 -4.50
C SER A 127 13.60 10.94 -3.40
N PRO A 128 12.88 10.58 -2.33
CA PRO A 128 12.61 11.50 -1.23
C PRO A 128 13.88 11.86 -0.46
N GLU A 129 13.98 13.08 0.07
CA GLU A 129 15.10 13.45 0.95
C GLU A 129 15.01 12.74 2.30
N ASP A 130 13.79 12.45 2.77
CA ASP A 130 13.53 11.63 3.94
C ASP A 130 12.91 10.29 3.52
N ILE A 131 13.71 9.23 3.58
CA ILE A 131 13.28 7.88 3.17
C ILE A 131 12.40 7.18 4.20
N ARG A 132 12.25 7.75 5.41
CA ARG A 132 11.54 7.15 6.53
C ARG A 132 10.03 7.26 6.37
N ILE A 133 9.32 6.27 6.90
CA ILE A 133 7.89 6.40 7.20
C ILE A 133 7.69 6.90 8.63
N HIS A 134 6.56 7.55 8.85
CA HIS A 134 6.15 8.14 10.11
C HIS A 134 4.84 7.52 10.57
N PHE A 135 4.80 7.02 11.80
CA PHE A 135 3.61 6.40 12.40
C PHE A 135 3.58 6.62 13.91
N LEU A 136 2.41 6.49 14.54
CA LEU A 136 2.28 6.55 15.99
C LEU A 136 2.58 5.19 16.63
N SER A 137 3.37 5.16 17.69
CA SER A 137 3.62 3.98 18.52
C SER A 137 3.67 4.38 19.99
N GLY A 138 2.80 3.81 20.83
CA GLY A 138 2.71 4.20 22.24
C GLY A 138 2.42 5.69 22.44
N GLY A 139 1.68 6.31 21.54
CA GLY A 139 1.36 7.74 21.55
C GLY A 139 2.52 8.66 21.16
N GLN A 140 3.64 8.12 20.65
CA GLN A 140 4.79 8.89 20.17
C GLN A 140 4.97 8.73 18.67
N TRP A 141 5.49 9.76 18.01
CA TRP A 141 5.82 9.71 16.59
C TRP A 141 7.12 8.99 16.34
N GLU A 142 7.03 7.88 15.63
CA GLU A 142 8.15 7.12 15.14
C GLU A 142 8.55 7.59 13.75
N ARG A 143 9.87 7.61 13.49
CA ARG A 143 10.46 7.91 12.18
C ARG A 143 11.34 6.75 11.81
N PHE A 144 10.81 5.83 11.02
CA PHE A 144 11.40 4.50 10.85
C PHE A 144 11.94 4.27 9.45
N VAL A 145 13.13 3.67 9.39
CA VAL A 145 13.69 3.01 8.21
C VAL A 145 14.50 1.79 8.67
N PRO A 146 14.32 0.59 8.07
CA PRO A 146 15.16 -0.54 8.39
C PRO A 146 16.54 -0.36 7.77
N ALA A 147 17.56 -0.98 8.36
CA ALA A 147 18.94 -0.85 7.92
C ALA A 147 19.19 -1.42 6.51
N VAL A 148 18.48 -2.50 6.14
CA VAL A 148 18.62 -3.19 4.85
C VAL A 148 17.26 -3.66 4.34
N HIS A 149 17.15 -3.82 3.02
CA HIS A 149 15.97 -4.43 2.40
C HIS A 149 15.71 -5.83 2.98
N ALA A 150 14.45 -6.09 3.37
CA ALA A 150 14.00 -7.36 3.96
C ALA A 150 14.82 -7.81 5.19
N GLY A 151 15.42 -6.85 5.91
CA GLY A 151 16.15 -7.10 7.15
C GLY A 151 15.26 -7.21 8.39
N PRO A 152 15.86 -7.52 9.57
CA PRO A 152 15.18 -7.51 10.85
C PRO A 152 14.38 -6.23 11.08
N GLY A 153 13.13 -6.37 11.51
CA GLY A 153 12.28 -5.24 11.88
C GLY A 153 11.63 -4.51 10.70
N SER A 154 11.73 -5.03 9.47
CA SER A 154 11.13 -4.41 8.28
C SER A 154 9.60 -4.44 8.29
N SER A 155 8.98 -5.29 9.11
CA SER A 155 7.53 -5.44 9.28
C SER A 155 7.06 -4.81 10.59
N ILE A 156 6.07 -3.93 10.52
CA ILE A 156 5.47 -3.30 11.71
C ILE A 156 4.03 -3.80 11.84
N ALA A 157 3.69 -4.34 13.01
CA ALA A 157 2.37 -4.84 13.36
C ALA A 157 1.55 -3.80 14.13
N PRO A 158 0.20 -3.91 14.17
CA PRO A 158 -0.64 -3.03 14.97
C PRO A 158 -0.48 -3.28 16.48
N SER A 159 -0.50 -2.21 17.29
CA SER A 159 -0.36 -2.29 18.75
C SER A 159 -1.61 -2.80 19.45
N TYR A 160 -2.75 -2.73 18.79
CA TYR A 160 -4.06 -3.17 19.27
C TYR A 160 -4.37 -4.65 18.99
N LEU A 161 -3.39 -5.44 18.53
CA LEU A 161 -3.50 -6.90 18.45
C LEU A 161 -2.53 -7.61 19.37
N LYS A 162 -3.03 -8.70 19.96
CA LYS A 162 -2.20 -9.63 20.74
C LYS A 162 -1.33 -10.44 19.79
N ASP A 163 -0.16 -10.86 20.27
CA ASP A 163 0.79 -11.67 19.51
C ASP A 163 0.17 -12.98 19.02
N SER A 164 -0.72 -13.57 19.82
CA SER A 164 -1.48 -14.79 19.47
C SER A 164 -2.46 -14.60 18.32
N GLU A 165 -2.77 -13.36 17.94
CA GLU A 165 -3.66 -13.01 16.84
C GLU A 165 -2.89 -12.58 15.57
N LEU A 166 -1.58 -12.39 15.68
CA LEU A 166 -0.72 -12.12 14.54
C LEU A 166 -0.49 -13.40 13.74
N GLU A 167 -0.17 -13.22 12.46
CA GLU A 167 0.19 -14.29 11.56
C GLU A 167 1.37 -15.12 12.09
N VAL A 168 1.38 -16.43 11.83
CA VAL A 168 2.49 -17.29 12.21
C VAL A 168 3.43 -17.43 11.03
N TRP A 169 4.60 -16.82 11.12
CA TRP A 169 5.61 -16.90 10.08
C TRP A 169 6.35 -18.24 10.11
N PRO A 170 6.76 -18.79 8.95
CA PRO A 170 7.66 -19.93 8.90
C PRO A 170 8.92 -19.68 9.72
N VAL A 171 9.39 -20.71 10.40
CA VAL A 171 10.69 -20.70 11.10
C VAL A 171 11.81 -20.87 10.07
N ASN A 172 11.94 -19.88 9.17
CA ASN A 172 13.03 -19.83 8.20
C ASN A 172 13.76 -18.49 8.37
N ASP A 173 15.08 -18.55 8.56
CA ASP A 173 15.98 -17.41 8.40
C ASP A 173 16.14 -17.10 6.89
N ASP A 174 15.03 -16.82 6.18
CA ASP A 174 15.09 -16.38 4.78
C ASP A 174 15.04 -14.84 4.71
N PRO A 175 16.19 -14.16 4.56
CA PRO A 175 16.28 -12.70 4.49
C PRO A 175 15.68 -12.12 3.20
N ARG A 176 15.08 -12.94 2.32
CA ARG A 176 14.40 -12.47 1.10
C ARG A 176 12.94 -12.08 1.34
N PHE A 177 12.43 -12.31 2.53
CA PHE A 177 11.03 -12.05 2.87
C PHE A 177 10.91 -11.03 4.00
N HIS A 178 9.86 -10.23 3.94
CA HIS A 178 9.48 -9.25 4.97
C HIS A 178 9.11 -9.87 6.35
N TRP A 179 9.26 -11.19 6.49
CA TRP A 179 8.88 -12.02 7.62
C TRP A 179 10.09 -12.24 8.55
N TYR A 180 11.20 -11.58 8.25
CA TYR A 180 12.41 -11.71 9.04
C TYR A 180 12.38 -10.74 10.22
N LYS A 181 11.95 -11.25 11.39
CA LYS A 181 11.81 -10.56 12.69
C LYS A 181 10.91 -9.32 12.63
N ARG A 182 9.79 -9.32 13.36
CA ARG A 182 8.93 -8.13 13.48
C ARG A 182 9.69 -6.98 14.14
N ASN A 183 9.29 -5.77 13.79
CA ASN A 183 9.70 -4.59 14.53
C ASN A 183 9.16 -4.67 15.97
N GLU A 184 9.97 -4.25 16.93
CA GLU A 184 9.57 -4.19 18.33
C GLU A 184 8.49 -3.13 18.55
N LYS A 185 8.54 -2.04 17.78
CA LYS A 185 7.53 -0.99 17.78
C LYS A 185 6.34 -1.40 16.93
N ARG A 186 5.16 -0.96 17.36
CA ARG A 186 3.88 -1.28 16.72
C ARG A 186 3.10 -0.01 16.45
N PHE A 187 2.31 0.01 15.39
CA PHE A 187 1.54 1.20 15.05
C PHE A 187 0.22 1.27 15.80
N ASP A 188 -0.14 2.46 16.27
CA ASP A 188 -1.37 2.70 17.05
C ASP A 188 -2.60 2.92 16.19
N GLU A 189 -2.41 3.35 14.94
CA GLU A 189 -3.48 3.74 14.02
C GLU A 189 -3.15 3.23 12.60
N PRO A 190 -4.17 2.91 11.78
CA PRO A 190 -4.00 2.28 10.47
C PRO A 190 -3.65 3.31 9.39
N PHE A 191 -2.57 4.03 9.61
CA PHE A 191 -1.97 4.91 8.64
C PHE A 191 -0.47 5.04 8.90
N TYR A 192 0.25 5.47 7.88
CA TYR A 192 1.55 6.09 8.04
C TYR A 192 1.70 7.18 6.98
N TYR A 193 2.75 7.99 7.10
CA TYR A 193 3.08 8.96 6.07
C TYR A 193 4.57 9.04 5.82
N GLY A 194 4.95 9.55 4.65
CA GLY A 194 6.33 9.94 4.35
C GLY A 194 6.39 11.38 3.86
N ARG A 195 7.56 12.00 3.97
CA ARG A 195 7.78 13.40 3.61
C ARG A 195 8.51 13.50 2.27
N PHE A 196 8.17 14.54 1.50
CA PHE A 196 8.84 14.86 0.24
C PHE A 196 8.99 16.38 0.12
N GLY A 197 10.16 16.91 0.46
CA GLY A 197 10.35 18.35 0.62
C GLY A 197 9.30 19.02 1.54
N LYS A 198 8.43 19.84 0.96
CA LYS A 198 7.30 20.52 1.64
C LYS A 198 5.98 19.73 1.56
N MET A 199 5.97 18.57 0.95
CA MET A 199 4.79 17.72 0.79
C MET A 199 4.79 16.56 1.79
N VAL A 200 3.61 15.99 1.99
CA VAL A 200 3.39 14.74 2.70
C VAL A 200 2.54 13.81 1.85
N LEU A 201 2.89 12.53 1.84
CA LEU A 201 2.03 11.46 1.33
C LEU A 201 1.58 10.61 2.51
N ILE A 202 0.28 10.65 2.80
CA ILE A 202 -0.36 9.88 3.88
C ILE A 202 -1.08 8.71 3.24
N LEU A 203 -0.88 7.49 3.76
CA LEU A 203 -1.65 6.31 3.36
C LEU A 203 -2.57 5.94 4.51
N VAL A 204 -3.88 6.02 4.28
CA VAL A 204 -4.92 5.71 5.28
C VAL A 204 -5.65 4.44 4.87
N PHE A 205 -5.73 3.44 5.76
CA PHE A 205 -6.24 2.10 5.46
C PHE A 205 -7.60 1.83 6.11
N ASP A 206 -8.47 1.08 5.42
CA ASP A 206 -9.84 0.79 5.92
C ASP A 206 -9.96 -0.50 6.74
N LYS A 207 -8.92 -1.34 6.76
CA LYS A 207 -8.84 -2.59 7.53
C LYS A 207 -7.74 -2.53 8.60
N PRO A 208 -7.97 -1.84 9.73
CA PRO A 208 -6.97 -1.67 10.77
C PRO A 208 -6.39 -2.98 11.29
N ARG A 209 -7.23 -4.00 11.47
CA ARG A 209 -6.79 -5.27 12.06
C ARG A 209 -5.76 -6.00 11.19
N TRP A 210 -5.91 -5.92 9.89
CA TRP A 210 -5.24 -6.83 8.97
C TRP A 210 -4.23 -6.17 8.05
N ILE A 211 -3.68 -5.04 8.48
CA ILE A 211 -2.62 -4.32 7.76
C ILE A 211 -1.26 -4.54 8.44
N ARG A 212 -0.21 -4.65 7.64
CA ARG A 212 1.19 -4.62 8.09
C ARG A 212 1.91 -3.55 7.29
N PHE A 213 2.72 -2.73 7.96
CA PHE A 213 3.56 -1.76 7.25
C PHE A 213 4.90 -2.40 6.94
N TYR A 214 5.39 -2.16 5.73
CA TYR A 214 6.69 -2.64 5.31
C TYR A 214 7.47 -1.50 4.70
N LEU A 215 8.75 -1.45 5.03
CA LEU A 215 9.62 -0.45 4.45
C LEU A 215 10.85 -1.14 3.89
N SER A 216 11.23 -0.72 2.69
CA SER A 216 12.55 -1.01 2.16
C SER A 216 13.30 0.28 1.86
N PRO A 217 14.51 0.50 2.43
CA PRO A 217 15.30 1.68 2.13
C PRO A 217 15.68 1.79 0.65
N GLU A 218 15.85 0.65 -0.04
CA GLU A 218 16.37 0.59 -1.41
C GLU A 218 15.37 -0.01 -2.42
N GLY A 219 14.14 -0.30 -2.00
CA GLY A 219 13.20 -1.11 -2.79
C GLY A 219 12.75 -0.45 -4.11
N GLY A 220 12.83 0.87 -4.21
CA GLY A 220 12.59 1.66 -5.43
C GLY A 220 13.81 1.81 -6.34
N GLY A 221 14.97 1.25 -5.96
CA GLY A 221 16.20 1.26 -6.76
C GLY A 221 17.00 2.57 -6.69
N ALA A 222 17.78 2.86 -7.73
CA ALA A 222 18.66 4.03 -7.77
C ALA A 222 17.86 5.35 -7.66
N SER A 223 18.32 6.27 -6.80
CA SER A 223 17.74 7.61 -6.66
C SER A 223 18.23 8.56 -7.77
N LEU A 224 17.45 9.61 -8.02
CA LEU A 224 17.93 10.78 -8.77
C LEU A 224 18.91 11.64 -7.94
N ILE A 225 18.90 11.48 -6.61
CA ILE A 225 19.86 12.11 -5.72
C ILE A 225 21.12 11.23 -5.70
N PRO A 226 22.29 11.75 -6.11
CA PRO A 226 23.53 10.97 -6.15
C PRO A 226 23.87 10.32 -4.81
N GLY A 227 24.23 9.03 -4.84
CA GLY A 227 24.61 8.27 -3.66
C GLY A 227 23.44 7.82 -2.77
N GLN A 228 22.19 8.03 -3.19
CA GLN A 228 21.01 7.58 -2.47
C GLN A 228 20.20 6.54 -3.26
N THR A 229 19.25 5.92 -2.58
CA THR A 229 18.28 5.00 -3.14
C THR A 229 16.86 5.54 -2.95
N SER A 230 15.95 5.09 -3.82
CA SER A 230 14.51 5.31 -3.70
C SER A 230 13.93 4.21 -2.79
N PRO A 231 13.17 4.56 -1.73
CA PRO A 231 12.59 3.57 -0.85
C PRO A 231 11.31 2.95 -1.46
N ALA A 232 10.85 1.88 -0.82
CA ALA A 232 9.53 1.31 -1.02
C ALA A 232 8.75 1.38 0.29
N TRP A 233 7.68 2.18 0.33
CA TRP A 233 6.76 2.34 1.45
C TRP A 233 5.63 1.31 1.31
N ASP A 234 5.98 0.05 1.44
CA ASP A 234 5.11 -1.07 1.14
C ASP A 234 4.11 -1.33 2.29
N PHE A 235 3.08 -2.11 2.01
CA PHE A 235 2.17 -2.61 3.03
C PHE A 235 1.54 -3.91 2.55
N GLU A 236 0.92 -4.64 3.48
CA GLU A 236 0.22 -5.87 3.15
C GLU A 236 -1.11 -5.94 3.87
N TRP A 237 -2.11 -6.35 3.12
CA TRP A 237 -3.39 -6.72 3.66
C TRP A 237 -3.47 -8.24 3.82
N LEU A 238 -3.84 -8.68 5.01
CA LEU A 238 -3.98 -10.08 5.37
C LEU A 238 -5.46 -10.46 5.47
N ILE A 239 -5.83 -11.64 5.00
CA ILE A 239 -7.13 -12.26 5.25
C ILE A 239 -6.85 -13.54 6.06
N PRO A 240 -7.21 -13.59 7.35
CA PRO A 240 -6.92 -14.73 8.19
C PRO A 240 -7.58 -16.00 7.70
N ARG A 241 -6.96 -17.16 7.93
CA ARG A 241 -7.54 -18.47 7.57
C ARG A 241 -8.99 -18.64 8.02
N LYS A 242 -9.29 -18.23 9.26
CA LYS A 242 -10.61 -18.35 9.87
C LYS A 242 -11.70 -17.55 9.16
N ASP A 243 -11.32 -16.47 8.48
CA ASP A 243 -12.22 -15.56 7.76
C ASP A 243 -12.18 -15.79 6.23
N TYR A 244 -11.27 -16.67 5.79
CA TYR A 244 -11.05 -17.01 4.38
C TYR A 244 -12.08 -18.02 3.86
N GLN A 245 -12.65 -17.73 2.70
CA GLN A 245 -13.66 -18.50 2.00
C GLN A 245 -13.44 -18.34 0.49
N ILE A 246 -13.48 -19.46 -0.23
CA ILE A 246 -13.45 -19.45 -1.70
C ILE A 246 -14.73 -18.79 -2.24
N ASN A 247 -14.62 -18.16 -3.41
CA ASN A 247 -15.72 -17.46 -4.10
C ASN A 247 -16.35 -16.29 -3.33
N ARG A 248 -15.72 -15.84 -2.24
CA ARG A 248 -16.09 -14.61 -1.53
C ARG A 248 -15.35 -13.41 -2.11
N ASP A 249 -16.05 -12.29 -2.24
CA ASP A 249 -15.40 -11.00 -2.51
C ASP A 249 -14.81 -10.44 -1.23
N TYR A 250 -13.52 -10.13 -1.30
CA TYR A 250 -12.78 -9.43 -0.28
C TYR A 250 -12.52 -8.00 -0.75
N LEU A 251 -12.94 -7.02 0.06
CA LEU A 251 -12.77 -5.60 -0.21
C LEU A 251 -11.72 -4.99 0.71
N PHE A 252 -10.79 -4.25 0.12
CA PHE A 252 -9.81 -3.43 0.82
C PHE A 252 -9.71 -2.05 0.18
N ARG A 253 -9.73 -1.02 1.02
CA ARG A 253 -9.70 0.37 0.58
C ARG A 253 -8.52 1.09 1.20
N THR A 254 -7.89 1.96 0.42
CA THR A 254 -6.80 2.83 0.89
C THR A 254 -6.98 4.20 0.27
N CYS A 255 -6.86 5.25 1.07
CA CYS A 255 -6.83 6.63 0.59
C CYS A 255 -5.40 7.15 0.67
N LEU A 256 -4.87 7.61 -0.46
CA LEU A 256 -3.62 8.38 -0.53
C LEU A 256 -3.97 9.86 -0.42
N VAL A 257 -3.35 10.56 0.53
CA VAL A 257 -3.49 12.00 0.69
C VAL A 257 -2.17 12.67 0.31
N TYR A 258 -2.17 13.54 -0.70
CA TYR A 258 -0.94 14.18 -1.17
C TYR A 258 -1.03 15.71 -1.12
N LYS A 259 -0.67 16.28 0.03
CA LYS A 259 -0.82 17.71 0.34
C LYS A 259 0.49 18.33 0.82
N GLN A 260 0.50 19.65 0.98
CA GLN A 260 1.58 20.34 1.69
C GLN A 260 1.60 19.89 3.16
N PHE A 261 2.79 19.65 3.70
CA PHE A 261 3.00 19.26 5.08
C PHE A 261 3.00 20.50 5.99
N GLU A 262 2.15 20.48 7.01
CA GLU A 262 2.09 21.53 8.05
C GLU A 262 2.69 21.04 9.37
N SER A 263 2.14 19.97 9.94
CA SER A 263 2.64 19.34 11.17
C SER A 263 2.15 17.90 11.30
N ASP A 264 2.68 17.18 12.29
CA ASP A 264 2.23 15.83 12.63
C ASP A 264 0.75 15.82 13.10
N GLU A 265 0.33 16.87 13.82
CA GLU A 265 -1.07 17.05 14.23
C GLU A 265 -2.00 17.32 13.04
N ASP A 266 -1.51 18.02 12.02
CA ASP A 266 -2.25 18.22 10.77
C ASP A 266 -2.49 16.89 10.05
N VAL A 267 -1.46 16.05 9.97
CA VAL A 267 -1.60 14.68 9.44
C VAL A 267 -2.68 13.91 10.21
N LEU A 268 -2.70 13.96 11.54
CA LEU A 268 -3.72 13.26 12.32
C LEU A 268 -5.13 13.80 12.09
N ARG A 269 -5.30 15.11 11.95
CA ARG A 269 -6.60 15.69 11.59
C ARG A 269 -7.06 15.18 10.23
N GLU A 270 -6.16 15.14 9.27
CA GLU A 270 -6.42 14.66 7.91
C GLU A 270 -6.81 13.18 7.89
N VAL A 271 -6.09 12.34 8.63
CA VAL A 271 -6.42 10.91 8.79
C VAL A 271 -7.83 10.72 9.36
N ARG A 272 -8.17 11.45 10.43
CA ARG A 272 -9.49 11.38 11.07
C ARG A 272 -10.60 11.81 10.11
N LYS A 273 -10.36 12.87 9.35
CA LYS A 273 -11.27 13.35 8.31
C LYS A 273 -11.51 12.27 7.26
N VAL A 274 -10.45 11.66 6.72
CA VAL A 274 -10.56 10.56 5.76
C VAL A 274 -11.35 9.39 6.34
N GLN A 275 -11.04 8.98 7.58
CA GLN A 275 -11.74 7.88 8.24
C GLN A 275 -13.23 8.16 8.39
N GLN A 276 -13.60 9.39 8.75
CA GLN A 276 -14.98 9.83 8.86
C GLN A 276 -15.68 9.89 7.49
N ASP A 277 -15.10 10.61 6.53
CA ASP A 277 -15.68 10.87 5.21
C ASP A 277 -15.92 9.57 4.43
N LEU A 278 -15.00 8.60 4.55
CA LEU A 278 -15.06 7.31 3.84
C LEU A 278 -15.64 6.17 4.68
N SER A 279 -16.04 6.45 5.93
CA SER A 279 -16.51 5.46 6.89
C SER A 279 -15.53 4.27 7.01
N TYR A 280 -14.25 4.57 7.21
CA TYR A 280 -13.25 3.55 7.48
C TYR A 280 -13.36 3.09 8.93
N GLU A 281 -13.05 1.82 9.15
CA GLU A 281 -12.98 1.25 10.50
C GLU A 281 -11.85 1.93 11.28
N THR A 282 -12.14 2.30 12.52
CA THR A 282 -11.19 2.96 13.44
C THR A 282 -10.77 2.02 14.56
N VAL A 283 -9.58 2.24 15.12
CA VAL A 283 -9.11 1.47 16.28
C VAL A 283 -10.01 1.67 17.50
N ALA A 284 -10.61 2.86 17.65
CA ALA A 284 -11.58 3.14 18.71
C ALA A 284 -12.82 2.24 18.61
N GLN A 285 -13.38 2.05 17.40
CA GLN A 285 -14.51 1.13 17.18
C GLN A 285 -14.12 -0.32 17.49
N MET A 286 -12.89 -0.73 17.20
CA MET A 286 -12.40 -2.07 17.52
C MET A 286 -12.26 -2.32 19.03
N LYS A 287 -11.81 -1.31 19.80
CA LYS A 287 -11.62 -1.43 21.26
C LYS A 287 -12.93 -1.41 22.04
N GLY A 288 -14.01 -0.90 21.44
CA GLY A 288 -15.34 -0.84 22.06
C GLY A 288 -16.24 -2.06 21.82
N ASN A 289 -15.78 -3.02 21.00
CA ASN A 289 -16.44 -4.30 20.69
C ASN A 289 -15.75 -5.46 21.42
#